data_AF-A0A6P0MQD1-F1
#
_entry.id   AF-A0A6P0MQD1-F1
#
_cell.length_a   1.000
_cell.length_b   1.000
_cell.length_c   1.000
_cell.angle_alpha   90.00
_cell.angle_beta   90.00
_cell.angle_gamma   90.00
#
_symmetry.space_group_name_H-M   'P 1'
#
loop_
_entity.id
_entity.type
_entity.pdbx_description
1 polymer ?
#
loop_
_entity_poly.entity_id
_entity_poly.type
_entity_poly.pdbx_seq_one_letter_code
_entity_poly.pdbx_strand_id
1 'polypeptide(L)' 'MNNLEIFITIHALSTWNELGQSQGHCDTELSERGCFMAQQLAQRKDIEHVKKIYTSDYKPIALCRRKICNTVSQ' A
#
# COMPACT_ATOMS: atom_id res chain seq x y z
N MET A 1 -6.22 27.92 11.11
CA MET A 1 -5.30 27.34 10.11
C MET A 1 -5.72 25.90 9.91
N ASN A 2 -5.84 25.43 8.66
CA ASN A 2 -6.09 24.01 8.39
C ASN A 2 -4.74 23.29 8.38
N ASN A 3 -4.57 22.29 9.25
CA ASN A 3 -3.38 21.44 9.24
C ASN A 3 -3.52 20.37 8.15
N LEU A 4 -2.48 20.22 7.33
CA LEU A 4 -2.33 19.13 6.37
C LEU A 4 -1.39 18.09 6.95
N GLU A 5 -1.86 16.86 7.06
CA GLU A 5 -1.05 15.70 7.44
C GLU A 5 -0.81 14.83 6.21
N ILE A 6 0.44 14.39 6.02
CA ILE A 6 0.85 13.58 4.87
C ILE A 6 1.46 12.29 5.40
N PHE A 7 0.84 11.16 5.05
CA PHE A 7 1.36 9.83 5.30
C PHE A 7 2.09 9.33 4.06
N ILE A 8 3.33 8.90 4.23
CA ILE A 8 4.14 8.29 3.17
C ILE A 8 4.39 6.83 3.53
N THR A 9 4.04 5.92 2.62
CA THR A 9 4.30 4.49 2.77
C THR A 9 4.97 3.95 1.52
N ILE A 10 5.81 2.94 1.70
CA ILE A 10 6.29 2.08 0.62
C ILE A 10 5.22 1.05 0.26
N HIS A 11 5.37 0.40 -0.91
CA HIS A 11 4.53 -0.74 -1.27
C HIS A 11 4.83 -1.95 -0.38
N ALA A 12 3.86 -2.85 -0.23
CA ALA A 12 4.07 -4.09 0.52
C ALA A 12 5.01 -5.04 -0.25
N LEU A 13 5.52 -6.07 0.44
CA LEU A 13 6.49 -7.01 -0.12
C LEU A 13 5.98 -7.67 -1.41
N SER A 14 6.82 -7.63 -2.45
CA SER A 14 6.67 -8.44 -3.65
C SER A 14 7.37 -9.79 -3.49
N THR A 15 7.06 -10.73 -4.40
CA THR A 15 7.79 -12.00 -4.50
C THR A 15 9.29 -11.78 -4.75
N TRP A 16 9.66 -10.75 -5.50
CA TRP A 16 11.06 -10.42 -5.76
C TRP A 16 11.76 -9.83 -4.55
N ASN A 17 11.06 -9.04 -3.72
CA ASN A 17 11.62 -8.57 -2.45
C ASN A 17 11.98 -9.74 -1.53
N GLU A 18 11.15 -10.78 -1.47
CA GLU A 18 11.44 -11.98 -0.67
C GLU A 18 12.64 -12.77 -1.20
N LEU A 19 12.84 -12.78 -2.51
CA LEU A 19 13.97 -13.44 -3.16
C LEU A 19 15.25 -12.58 -3.15
N GLY A 20 15.22 -11.37 -2.57
CA GLY A 20 16.35 -10.44 -2.58
C GLY A 20 16.69 -9.89 -3.97
N GLN A 21 15.74 -9.92 -4.91
CA GLN A 21 15.91 -9.47 -6.28
C GLN A 21 15.59 -7.97 -6.44
N SER A 22 16.28 -7.31 -7.36
CA SER A 22 16.02 -5.91 -7.72
C SER A 22 14.78 -5.82 -8.62
N GLN A 23 13.76 -5.07 -8.18
CA GLN A 23 12.46 -5.00 -8.84
C GLN A 23 12.36 -3.90 -9.92
N GLY A 24 13.05 -2.78 -9.76
CA GLY A 24 13.03 -1.67 -10.73
C GLY A 24 11.62 -1.31 -11.18
N HIS A 25 11.38 -1.34 -12.50
CA HIS A 25 10.06 -1.13 -13.13
C HIS A 25 9.34 -2.42 -13.52
N CYS A 26 9.87 -3.60 -13.16
CA CYS A 26 9.27 -4.88 -13.54
C CYS A 26 8.01 -5.14 -12.73
N ASP A 27 6.83 -5.29 -13.34
CA ASP A 27 5.55 -5.58 -12.67
C ASP A 27 5.55 -6.98 -12.01
N THR A 28 5.80 -7.05 -10.70
CA THR A 28 5.89 -8.31 -9.94
C THR A 28 4.86 -8.32 -8.81
N GLU A 29 4.02 -9.35 -8.73
CA GLU A 29 2.95 -9.46 -7.74
C GLU A 29 3.42 -9.34 -6.28
N LEU A 30 2.49 -8.96 -5.38
CA LEU A 30 2.72 -9.03 -3.94
C LEU A 30 2.91 -10.48 -3.49
N SER A 31 3.79 -10.72 -2.51
CA SER A 31 3.84 -12.01 -1.83
C SER A 31 2.63 -12.19 -0.91
N GLU A 32 2.42 -13.40 -0.40
CA GLU A 32 1.38 -13.67 0.60
C GLU A 32 1.60 -12.80 1.86
N ARG A 33 2.86 -12.67 2.29
CA ARG A 33 3.24 -11.79 3.39
C ARG A 33 2.99 -10.32 3.07
N GLY A 34 3.30 -9.88 1.85
CA GLY A 34 2.98 -8.53 1.38
C GLY A 34 1.48 -8.26 1.39
N CYS A 35 0.67 -9.23 0.96
CA CYS A 35 -0.78 -9.16 1.01
C CYS A 35 -1.31 -9.01 2.45
N PHE A 36 -0.73 -9.73 3.40
CA PHE A 36 -1.05 -9.63 4.82
C PHE A 36 -0.64 -8.25 5.38
N MET A 37 0.57 -7.77 5.07
CA MET A 37 1.03 -6.43 5.49
C MET A 37 0.10 -5.32 5.00
N ALA A 38 -0.33 -5.39 3.74
CA ALA A 38 -1.28 -4.43 3.17
C ALA A 38 -2.65 -4.45 3.88
N GLN A 39 -3.10 -5.63 4.36
CA GLN A 39 -4.33 -5.75 5.15
C GLN A 39 -4.17 -5.12 6.54
N GLN A 40 -3.05 -5.40 7.22
CA GLN A 40 -2.79 -4.83 8.53
C GLN A 40 -2.66 -3.31 8.47
N LEU A 41 -2.04 -2.77 7.41
CA LEU A 41 -1.97 -1.33 7.20
C LEU A 41 -3.38 -0.73 7.02
N ALA A 42 -4.22 -1.37 6.21
CA ALA A 42 -5.60 -0.92 5.97
C ALA A 42 -6.46 -0.87 7.25
N GLN A 43 -6.12 -1.64 8.28
CA GLN A 43 -6.85 -1.72 9.54
C GLN A 43 -6.36 -0.71 10.61
N ARG A 44 -5.33 0.09 10.33
CA ARG A 44 -4.82 1.03 11.33
C ARG A 44 -5.77 2.22 11.50
N LYS A 45 -5.99 2.64 12.74
CA LYS A 45 -6.89 3.76 13.06
C LYS A 45 -6.37 5.13 12.60
N ASP A 46 -5.05 5.28 12.51
CA ASP A 46 -4.42 6.53 12.08
C ASP A 46 -4.67 6.86 10.60
N ILE A 47 -5.07 5.88 9.79
CA ILE A 47 -5.39 6.08 8.38
C ILE A 47 -6.89 6.25 8.09
N GLU A 48 -7.77 6.11 9.08
CA GLU A 48 -9.23 6.27 8.92
C GLU A 48 -9.63 7.68 8.45
N HIS A 49 -8.83 8.70 8.77
CA HIS A 49 -9.09 10.09 8.39
C HIS A 49 -8.48 10.52 7.05
N VAL A 50 -7.87 9.58 6.31
CA VAL A 50 -7.21 9.88 5.03
C VAL A 50 -8.26 10.24 3.97
N LYS A 51 -8.34 11.54 3.65
CA LYS A 51 -9.29 12.08 2.66
C LYS A 51 -8.92 11.77 1.21
N LYS A 52 -7.63 11.52 0.94
CA LYS A 52 -7.14 11.30 -0.42
C LYS A 52 -5.92 10.39 -0.42
N ILE A 53 -5.89 9.47 -1.37
CA ILE A 53 -4.81 8.50 -1.57
C ILE A 53 -4.20 8.73 -2.95
N TYR A 54 -2.88 8.80 -3.00
CA TYR A 54 -2.09 8.92 -4.22
C TYR A 54 -1.18 7.70 -4.34
N THR A 55 -1.07 7.17 -5.55
CA THR A 55 -0.27 5.98 -5.85
C THR A 55 0.39 6.10 -7.21
N SER A 56 1.52 5.42 -7.42
CA SER A 56 2.03 5.18 -8.78
C SER A 56 1.20 4.13 -9.52
N ASP A 57 1.31 4.10 -10.84
CA ASP A 57 0.51 3.23 -11.73
C ASP A 57 0.97 1.76 -11.78
N TYR A 58 1.66 1.31 -10.74
CA TYR A 58 2.35 0.02 -10.70
C TYR A 58 1.47 -1.06 -10.03
N LYS A 59 1.38 -2.28 -10.59
CA LYS A 59 0.33 -3.25 -10.21
C LYS A 59 0.29 -3.64 -8.73
N PRO A 60 1.42 -3.96 -8.06
CA PRO A 60 1.44 -4.23 -6.62
C PRO A 60 0.84 -3.11 -5.77
N ILE A 61 1.05 -1.87 -6.22
CA ILE A 61 0.55 -0.68 -5.56
C ILE A 61 -0.96 -0.54 -5.75
N ALA A 62 -1.49 -0.93 -6.92
CA ALA A 62 -2.93 -0.98 -7.15
C ALA A 62 -3.64 -1.97 -6.20
N LEU A 63 -3.01 -3.11 -5.89
CA LEU A 63 -3.56 -4.07 -4.94
C LEU A 63 -3.53 -3.54 -3.50
N CYS A 64 -2.42 -2.93 -3.07
CA CYS A 64 -2.34 -2.23 -1.78
C CYS A 64 -3.42 -1.14 -1.66
N ARG A 65 -3.55 -0.30 -2.70
CA ARG A 65 -4.57 0.75 -2.76
C ARG A 65 -5.97 0.20 -2.58
N ARG A 66 -6.33 -0.87 -3.30
CA ARG A 66 -7.67 -1.46 -3.23
C ARG A 66 -8.00 -1.92 -1.81
N LYS A 67 -7.04 -2.53 -1.11
CA LYS A 67 -7.25 -2.96 0.28
C LYS A 67 -7.46 -1.78 1.23
N ILE A 68 -6.65 -0.72 1.11
CA ILE A 68 -6.77 0.49 1.95
C ILE A 68 -8.08 1.23 1.66
N CYS A 69 -8.41 1.50 0.39
CA CYS A 69 -9.62 2.24 0.02
C CYS A 69 -10.91 1.53 0.48
N ASN A 70 -10.95 0.20 0.43
CA ASN A 70 -12.13 -0.56 0.85
C ASN A 70 -12.38 -0.49 2.36
N THR A 71 -11.34 -0.22 3.16
CA THR A 71 -11.46 -0.12 4.62
C THR A 71 -11.71 1.31 5.08
N VAL A 72 -11.11 2.32 4.42
CA VAL A 72 -11.29 3.74 4.76
C VAL A 72 -12.65 4.30 4.30
N SER A 73 -13.37 3.60 3.41
CA SER A 73 -14.70 4.03 2.91
C SER A 73 -15.90 3.47 3.69
N GLN A 74 -15.67 2.75 4.80
CA GLN A 74 -16.72 2.29 5.73
C GLN A 74 -16.84 3.25 6.91
#